data_AF-A0AA51MFI5-F1
#
_entry.id   AF-A0AA51MFI5-F1
#
_cell.length_a   1.000
_cell.length_b   1.000
_cell.length_c   1.000
_cell.angle_alpha   90.00
_cell.angle_beta   90.00
_cell.angle_gamma   90.00
#
_symmetry.space_group_name_H-M   'P 1'
#
loop_
_entity.id
_entity.type
_entity.pdbx_description
1 polymer ?
#
loop_
_entity_poly.entity_id
_entity_poly.type
_entity_poly.pdbx_seq_one_letter_code
_entity_poly.pdbx_strand_id
1 'polypeptide(L)'
;MNPIVTVQEAVTAFADFMEPTDAELNAIEREMPVILADVDLLDAYIVTLDRTPTELDDRRTRRARRRALTARVAEINQTAAASLPGGAA
;
A
#
# COMPACT_ATOMS: atom_id res chain seq x y z
N MET A 1 -6.51 17.65 35.66
CA MET A 1 -6.41 17.45 34.20
C MET A 1 -6.50 18.84 33.57
N ASN A 2 -5.38 19.42 33.13
CA ASN A 2 -5.36 20.75 32.52
C ASN A 2 -5.51 20.58 31.00
N PRO A 3 -6.60 21.05 30.38
CA PRO A 3 -6.71 21.01 28.93
C PRO A 3 -5.67 21.96 28.33
N ILE A 4 -5.03 21.55 27.23
CA ILE A 4 -4.12 22.39 26.46
C ILE A 4 -5.01 23.36 25.65
N VAL A 5 -5.36 24.49 26.26
CA VAL A 5 -6.41 25.41 25.75
C VAL A 5 -5.95 26.28 24.57
N THR A 6 -4.68 26.24 24.19
CA THR A 6 -4.12 27.15 23.17
C THR A 6 -4.37 26.70 21.73
N VAL A 7 -4.83 25.46 21.52
CA VAL A 7 -5.11 24.90 20.18
C VAL A 7 -6.53 24.32 20.12
N GLN A 8 -7.36 24.59 21.12
CA GLN A 8 -8.70 24.00 21.27
C GLN A 8 -9.54 24.21 20.01
N GLU A 9 -9.56 25.42 19.46
CA GLU A 9 -10.35 25.76 18.27
C GLU A 9 -9.91 24.97 17.02
N ALA A 10 -8.59 24.81 16.82
CA ALA A 10 -8.06 23.97 15.75
C ALA A 10 -8.33 22.48 15.99
N VAL A 11 -8.24 21.99 17.23
CA VAL A 11 -8.57 20.60 17.58
C VAL A 11 -10.07 20.32 17.42
N THR A 12 -10.95 21.27 17.78
CA THR A 12 -12.41 21.16 17.59
C THR A 12 -12.86 21.49 16.17
N ALA A 13 -12.05 22.17 15.35
CA ALA A 13 -12.30 22.32 13.92
C ALA A 13 -12.15 20.98 13.17
N PHE A 14 -11.50 19.98 13.77
CA PHE A 14 -11.49 18.59 13.32
C PHE A 14 -12.63 17.74 13.93
N ALA A 15 -13.65 18.36 14.54
CA ALA A 15 -14.80 17.61 15.08
C ALA A 15 -15.57 16.85 13.98
N ASP A 16 -15.56 17.37 12.75
CA ASP A 16 -15.89 16.60 11.55
C ASP A 16 -14.63 15.83 11.12
N PHE A 17 -14.22 14.85 11.91
CA PHE A 17 -13.30 13.82 11.43
C PHE A 17 -14.09 13.06 10.36
N MET A 18 -14.02 13.54 9.11
CA MET A 18 -14.59 12.85 7.95
C MET A 18 -13.91 11.49 7.90
N GLU A 19 -14.59 10.48 8.45
CA GLU A 19 -14.16 9.10 8.29
C GLU A 19 -13.99 8.84 6.80
N PRO A 20 -12.97 8.05 6.40
CA PRO A 20 -12.82 7.68 5.01
C PRO A 20 -14.11 7.06 4.50
N THR A 21 -14.55 7.49 3.34
CA THR A 21 -15.70 6.89 2.65
C THR A 21 -15.40 5.43 2.32
N ASP A 22 -16.45 4.61 2.17
CA ASP A 22 -16.28 3.22 1.73
C ASP A 22 -15.48 3.11 0.44
N ALA A 23 -15.61 4.07 -0.48
CA ALA A 23 -14.83 4.10 -1.71
C ALA A 23 -13.33 4.31 -1.47
N GLU A 24 -12.97 5.17 -0.51
CA GLU A 24 -11.58 5.41 -0.11
C GLU A 24 -11.01 4.19 0.64
N LEU A 25 -11.79 3.57 1.53
CA LEU A 25 -11.38 2.32 2.19
C LEU A 25 -11.15 1.19 1.18
N ASN A 26 -12.05 1.03 0.21
CA ASN A 26 -11.89 0.08 -0.89
C ASN A 26 -10.67 0.41 -1.78
N ALA A 27 -10.30 1.68 -1.92
CA ALA A 27 -9.07 2.05 -2.63
C ALA A 27 -7.83 1.55 -1.88
N ILE A 28 -7.78 1.73 -0.57
CA ILE A 28 -6.69 1.21 0.28
C ILE A 28 -6.60 -0.31 0.19
N GLU A 29 -7.73 -1.02 0.30
CA GLU A 29 -7.75 -2.48 0.20
C GLU A 29 -7.23 -2.98 -1.16
N ARG A 30 -7.52 -2.26 -2.25
CA ARG A 30 -6.99 -2.59 -3.59
C ARG A 30 -5.47 -2.37 -3.70
N GLU A 31 -4.92 -1.38 -3.01
CA GLU A 31 -3.49 -1.07 -3.01
C GLU A 31 -2.69 -2.03 -2.11
N MET A 32 -3.32 -2.60 -1.07
CA MET A 32 -2.62 -3.43 -0.09
C MET A 32 -1.82 -4.62 -0.66
N PRO A 33 -2.31 -5.39 -1.65
CA PRO A 33 -1.54 -6.46 -2.26
C PRO A 33 -0.22 -5.99 -2.88
N VAL A 34 -0.18 -4.77 -3.45
CA VAL A 34 1.03 -4.19 -4.03
C VAL A 34 2.01 -3.76 -2.95
N ILE A 35 1.51 -3.10 -1.91
CA ILE A 35 2.31 -2.70 -0.75
C ILE A 35 2.96 -3.92 -0.11
N LEU A 36 2.22 -5.00 0.11
CA LEU A 36 2.78 -6.23 0.70
C LEU A 36 3.83 -6.88 -0.21
N ALA A 37 3.64 -6.87 -1.53
CA ALA A 37 4.62 -7.40 -2.47
C ALA A 37 5.92 -6.56 -2.52
N ASP A 38 5.82 -5.24 -2.33
CA ASP A 38 6.98 -4.35 -2.20
C ASP A 38 7.69 -4.54 -0.84
N VAL A 39 6.95 -4.77 0.25
CA VAL A 39 7.53 -5.13 1.56
C VAL A 39 8.31 -6.44 1.46
N ASP A 40 7.75 -7.48 0.85
CA ASP A 40 8.45 -8.75 0.60
C ASP A 40 9.77 -8.55 -0.19
N LEU A 41 9.79 -7.60 -1.13
CA LEU A 41 11.00 -7.25 -1.89
C LEU A 41 12.01 -6.50 -1.03
N LEU A 42 11.55 -5.56 -0.20
CA LEU A 42 12.42 -4.85 0.74
C LEU A 42 13.02 -5.81 1.77
N ASP A 43 12.25 -6.75 2.31
CA ASP A 43 12.74 -7.78 3.22
C ASP A 43 13.81 -8.65 2.55
N ALA A 44 13.61 -9.02 1.29
CA ALA A 44 14.62 -9.76 0.52
C ALA A 44 15.93 -8.96 0.37
N TYR A 45 15.86 -7.63 0.20
CA TYR A 45 17.05 -6.78 0.17
C TYR A 45 17.69 -6.63 1.55
N ILE A 46 16.90 -6.37 2.59
CA ILE A 46 17.37 -6.15 3.97
C ILE A 46 18.16 -7.35 4.46
N VAL A 47 17.67 -8.57 4.22
CA VAL A 47 18.37 -9.82 4.58
C VAL A 47 19.77 -9.94 3.96
N THR A 48 20.01 -9.27 2.82
CA THR A 48 21.30 -9.31 2.11
C THR A 48 22.25 -8.19 2.49
N LEU A 49 21.82 -7.17 3.25
CA LEU A 49 22.68 -6.02 3.58
C LEU A 49 23.81 -6.38 4.54
N ASP A 50 23.59 -7.31 5.46
CA ASP A 50 24.56 -7.64 6.51
C ASP A 50 25.58 -8.72 6.09
N ARG A 51 25.57 -9.16 4.83
CA ARG A 51 26.45 -10.24 4.34
C ARG A 51 26.74 -10.16 2.85
N THR A 52 27.77 -10.89 2.40
CA THR A 52 27.96 -11.12 0.95
C THR A 52 26.79 -11.94 0.41
N PRO A 53 26.06 -11.45 -0.62
CA PRO A 53 24.93 -12.18 -1.19
C PRO A 53 25.33 -13.56 -1.72
N THR A 54 24.51 -14.56 -1.42
CA THR A 54 24.65 -15.92 -1.98
C THR A 54 23.79 -16.07 -3.24
N GLU A 55 24.03 -17.11 -4.04
CA GLU A 55 23.16 -17.40 -5.20
C GLU A 55 21.68 -17.59 -4.81
N LEU A 56 21.43 -18.12 -3.60
CA LEU A 56 20.07 -18.28 -3.09
C LEU A 56 19.41 -16.93 -2.83
N ASP A 57 20.18 -15.96 -2.33
CA ASP A 57 19.71 -14.61 -2.08
C ASP A 57 19.36 -13.92 -3.40
N ASP A 58 20.20 -14.05 -4.42
CA ASP A 58 19.91 -13.52 -5.76
C ASP A 58 18.61 -14.11 -6.34
N ARG A 59 18.38 -15.41 -6.16
CA ARG A 59 17.13 -16.06 -6.59
C ARG A 59 15.94 -15.54 -5.81
N ARG A 60 16.06 -15.35 -4.49
CA ARG A 60 15.00 -14.80 -3.63
C ARG A 60 14.63 -13.39 -4.05
N THR A 61 15.61 -12.51 -4.24
CA THR A 61 15.44 -11.14 -4.71
C THR A 61 14.78 -11.09 -6.08
N ARG A 62 15.22 -11.92 -7.04
CA ARG A 62 14.59 -12.01 -8.37
C ARG A 62 13.13 -12.46 -8.27
N ARG A 63 12.82 -13.44 -7.41
CA ARG A 63 11.45 -13.93 -7.22
C ARG A 63 10.57 -12.86 -6.57
N ALA A 64 11.05 -12.17 -5.55
CA ALA A 64 10.32 -11.08 -4.89
C ALA A 64 10.05 -9.93 -5.88
N ARG A 65 11.05 -9.53 -6.66
CA ARG A 65 10.91 -8.49 -7.69
C ARG A 65 9.86 -8.85 -8.75
N ARG A 66 9.84 -10.11 -9.20
CA ARG A 66 8.82 -10.58 -10.15
C ARG A 66 7.41 -10.52 -9.54
N ARG A 67 7.25 -10.88 -8.27
CA ARG A 67 5.96 -10.78 -7.58
C ARG A 67 5.49 -9.33 -7.45
N ALA A 68 6.36 -8.41 -7.04
CA ALA A 68 6.05 -6.99 -6.95
C ALA A 68 5.59 -6.42 -8.31
N LEU A 69 6.27 -6.76 -9.39
CA LEU A 69 5.85 -6.38 -10.75
C LEU A 69 4.49 -6.97 -11.13
N THR A 70 4.25 -8.25 -10.83
CA THR A 70 2.95 -8.88 -11.09
C THR A 70 1.82 -8.21 -10.31
N ALA A 71 2.04 -7.87 -9.04
CA ALA A 71 1.05 -7.18 -8.21
C ALA A 71 0.70 -5.80 -8.79
N ARG A 72 1.71 -5.01 -9.18
CA ARG A 72 1.51 -3.69 -9.83
C ARG A 72 0.74 -3.80 -11.14
N VAL A 73 1.05 -4.80 -11.96
CA VAL A 73 0.30 -5.06 -13.20
C VAL A 73 -1.16 -5.43 -12.90
N ALA A 74 -1.42 -6.24 -11.87
CA ALA A 74 -2.76 -6.61 -11.47
C ALA A 74 -3.58 -5.41 -11.00
N GLU A 75 -3.00 -4.53 -10.17
CA GLU A 75 -3.62 -3.29 -9.69
C GLU A 75 -3.98 -2.34 -10.85
N ILE A 76 -3.03 -2.11 -11.77
CA ILE A 76 -3.26 -1.27 -12.97
C ILE A 76 -4.39 -1.86 -13.83
N ASN A 77 -4.42 -3.18 -14.02
CA ASN A 77 -5.49 -3.81 -14.80
C ASN A 77 -6.84 -3.73 -14.09
N GLN A 78 -6.88 -3.82 -12.77
CA GLN A 78 -8.10 -3.73 -11.97
C GLN A 78 -8.67 -2.30 -11.97
N THR A 79 -7.82 -1.28 -11.85
CA THR A 79 -8.22 0.14 -11.95
C THR A 79 -8.70 0.51 -13.35
N ALA A 80 -8.07 -0.03 -14.39
CA ALA A 80 -8.53 0.12 -15.78
C ALA A 80 -9.91 -0.51 -16.01
N ALA A 81 -10.16 -1.69 -15.46
CA ALA A 81 -11.46 -2.35 -15.52
C ALA A 81 -12.56 -1.56 -14.77
N ALA A 82 -12.24 -1.00 -13.60
CA ALA A 82 -13.17 -0.15 -12.83
C ALA A 82 -13.48 1.19 -13.50
N SER A 83 -12.59 1.68 -14.38
CA SER A 83 -12.75 2.96 -15.10
C SER A 83 -13.56 2.84 -16.39
N LEU A 84 -13.85 1.61 -16.87
CA LEU A 84 -14.73 1.40 -18.02
C LEU A 84 -16.19 1.42 -17.54
N PRO A 85 -17.04 2.35 -18.02
CA PRO A 85 -18.46 2.34 -17.68
C PRO A 85 -19.11 1.17 -18.43
N GLY A 86 -19.17 0.01 -17.78
CA GLY A 86 -19.61 -1.24 -18.36
C GLY A 86 -20.87 -1.78 -17.71
N GLY A 87 -21.95 -1.00 -17.70
CA GLY A 87 -23.29 -1.57 -17.64
C GLY A 87 -23.55 -2.29 -18.98
N ALA A 88 -23.46 -3.61 -18.98
CA ALA A 88 -23.95 -4.45 -20.05
C ALA A 88 -24.72 -5.62 -19.42
N ALA A 89 -26.04 -5.39 -19.28
CA ALA A 89 -27.06 -6.42 -19.22
C ALA A 89 -27.41 -6.86 -20.64
#